data_AF-A0A530FDI3-F1
#
_entry.id   AF-A0A530FDI3-F1
#
_cell.length_a   1.000
_cell.length_b   1.000
_cell.length_c   1.000
_cell.angle_alpha   90.00
_cell.angle_beta   90.00
_cell.angle_gamma   90.00
#
_symmetry.space_group_name_H-M   'P 1'
#
loop_
_entity.id
_entity.type
_entity.pdbx_description
1 polymer ?
#
loop_
_entity_poly.entity_id
_entity_poly.type
_entity_poly.pdbx_seq_one_letter_code
_entity_poly.pdbx_strand_id
1 'polypeptide(L)'
;LYAGLIEVFRDSTTGHLAMIPLGDLKKLFPLKAGAKSTTQFVELSPKKQPKGTKTLELAVKGKETFSLGGCKYNVLAVKETFKNQAGETLDTFTALYAPDLGASLARRYDEGTNSESVVGYETIKPLAN
;
A
#
# COMPACT_ATOMS: atom_id res chain seq x y z
N LEU A 1 6.26 6.78 0.07
CA LEU A 1 5.92 5.42 -0.44
C LEU A 1 7.05 4.93 -1.33
N TYR A 2 7.42 3.64 -1.25
CA TYR A 2 8.28 2.99 -2.22
C TYR A 2 7.46 2.56 -3.43
N ALA A 3 7.90 2.95 -4.63
CA ALA A 3 7.18 2.76 -5.90
C ALA A 3 5.70 3.20 -5.83
N GLY A 4 5.38 4.20 -4.99
CA GLY A 4 4.04 4.73 -4.81
C GLY A 4 2.99 3.78 -4.20
N LEU A 5 3.39 2.61 -3.71
CA LEU A 5 2.50 1.60 -3.11
C LEU A 5 2.84 1.36 -1.64
N ILE A 6 4.07 0.92 -1.35
CA ILE A 6 4.46 0.44 -0.03
C ILE A 6 4.87 1.61 0.86
N GLU A 7 4.26 1.75 2.04
CA GLU A 7 4.66 2.78 2.99
C GLU A 7 5.95 2.41 3.72
N VAL A 8 7.06 3.04 3.31
CA VAL A 8 8.39 2.88 3.94
C VAL A 8 8.73 3.99 4.93
N PHE A 9 8.06 5.13 4.81
CA PHE A 9 8.30 6.31 5.63
C PHE A 9 7.02 7.14 5.68
N ARG A 10 6.69 7.63 6.86
CA ARG A 10 5.62 8.59 7.10
C ARG A 10 6.14 9.67 8.02
N ASP A 11 5.93 10.92 7.61
CA ASP A 11 6.14 12.09 8.42
C ASP A 11 4.88 12.96 8.32
N SER A 12 3.99 12.83 9.30
CA SER A 12 2.72 13.55 9.34
C SER A 12 2.34 13.92 10.77
N THR A 13 1.37 14.83 10.91
CA THR A 13 0.78 15.17 12.21
C THR A 13 0.10 13.99 12.91
N THR A 14 -0.27 12.96 12.16
CA THR A 14 -0.92 11.74 12.65
C THR A 14 0.08 10.63 12.99
N GLY A 15 1.37 10.79 12.68
CA GLY A 15 2.40 9.85 13.09
C GLY A 15 3.69 9.96 12.30
N HIS A 16 4.79 9.60 12.98
CA HIS A 16 6.13 9.51 12.39
C HIS A 16 6.61 8.07 12.49
N LEU A 17 6.92 7.45 11.35
CA LEU A 17 7.49 6.11 11.31
C LEU A 17 8.43 5.92 10.11
N ALA A 18 9.35 4.98 10.27
CA ALA A 18 10.15 4.43 9.19
C ALA A 18 10.06 2.90 9.22
N MET A 19 9.70 2.29 8.09
CA MET A 19 9.67 0.84 7.92
C MET A 19 10.94 0.43 7.18
N ILE A 20 11.89 -0.14 7.91
CA ILE A 20 13.16 -0.61 7.36
C ILE A 20 12.94 -2.00 6.76
N PRO A 21 13.02 -2.17 5.42
CA PRO A 21 12.83 -3.48 4.82
C PRO A 21 13.98 -4.42 5.16
N LEU A 22 13.66 -5.66 5.50
CA LEU A 22 14.65 -6.73 5.75
C LEU A 22 15.04 -7.48 4.46
N GLY A 23 14.41 -7.14 3.33
CA GLY A 23 14.68 -7.71 2.02
C GLY A 23 14.67 -6.66 0.91
N ASP A 24 15.02 -7.08 -0.30
CA ASP A 24 15.06 -6.20 -1.46
C ASP A 24 13.66 -5.97 -2.05
N LEU A 25 13.09 -4.79 -1.78
CA LEU A 25 11.78 -4.39 -2.29
C LEU A 25 11.73 -4.31 -3.83
N LYS A 26 12.87 -4.17 -4.52
CA LYS A 26 12.90 -4.15 -6.00
C LYS A 26 12.38 -5.45 -6.58
N LYS A 27 12.57 -6.58 -5.89
CA LYS A 27 12.11 -7.90 -6.34
C LYS A 27 10.59 -8.07 -6.34
N LEU A 28 9.86 -7.17 -5.67
CA LEU A 28 8.40 -7.18 -5.67
C LEU A 28 7.81 -6.60 -6.97
N PHE A 29 8.59 -5.83 -7.73
CA PHE A 29 8.14 -5.12 -8.91
C PHE A 29 8.79 -5.67 -10.20
N PRO A 30 8.09 -5.63 -11.35
CA PRO A 30 6.71 -5.19 -11.51
C PRO A 30 5.70 -6.17 -10.92
N LEU A 31 4.61 -5.64 -10.37
CA LEU A 31 3.52 -6.45 -9.85
C LEU A 31 2.78 -7.16 -11.00
N LYS A 32 2.45 -8.44 -10.79
CA LYS A 32 1.72 -9.26 -11.77
C LYS A 32 0.37 -9.65 -11.20
N ALA A 33 -0.68 -9.59 -12.02
CA ALA A 33 -2.01 -10.05 -11.62
C ALA A 33 -1.97 -11.51 -11.17
N GLY A 34 -2.66 -11.83 -10.07
CA GLY A 34 -2.66 -13.15 -9.43
C GLY A 34 -1.45 -13.44 -8.55
N ALA A 35 -0.39 -12.61 -8.58
CA ALA A 35 0.80 -12.85 -7.79
C ALA A 35 0.56 -12.58 -6.30
N LYS A 36 1.19 -13.39 -5.47
CA LYS A 36 1.31 -13.17 -4.03
C LYS A 36 2.78 -13.00 -3.67
N SER A 37 3.07 -12.05 -2.81
CA SER A 37 4.43 -11.82 -2.33
C SER A 37 4.39 -11.35 -0.89
N THR A 38 5.50 -11.59 -0.18
CA THR A 38 5.63 -11.22 1.21
C THR A 38 6.95 -10.51 1.40
N THR A 39 6.95 -9.47 2.22
CA THR A 39 8.17 -8.80 2.66
C THR A 39 8.05 -8.48 4.14
N GLN A 40 9.20 -8.25 4.77
CA GLN A 40 9.31 -8.03 6.21
C GLN A 40 9.99 -6.70 6.48
N PHE A 41 9.55 -6.05 7.55
CA PHE A 41 10.04 -4.74 7.98
C PHE A 41 10.31 -4.70 9.48
N VAL A 42 11.23 -3.83 9.87
CA VAL A 42 11.33 -3.35 11.24
C VAL A 42 10.77 -1.92 11.28
N GLU A 43 9.78 -1.69 12.13
CA GLU A 43 9.22 -0.36 12.34
C GLU A 43 10.04 0.41 13.38
N LEU A 44 10.53 1.58 12.97
CA LEU A 44 11.14 2.57 13.83
C LEU A 44 10.17 3.72 14.06
N SER A 45 10.03 4.15 15.32
CA SER A 45 9.26 5.34 15.67
C SER A 45 9.98 6.14 16.76
N PRO A 46 9.86 7.47 16.81
CA PRO A 46 10.68 8.32 17.69
C PRO A 46 10.52 8.05 19.19
N LYS A 47 9.43 7.38 19.62
CA LYS A 47 9.05 7.21 21.04
C LYS A 47 8.78 5.77 21.44
N LYS A 48 9.05 4.78 20.58
CA LYS A 48 8.82 3.36 20.90
C LYS A 48 9.98 2.53 20.37
N GLN A 49 10.48 1.63 21.21
CA GLN A 49 11.39 0.60 20.75
C GLN A 49 10.70 -0.31 19.73
N PRO A 50 11.43 -0.82 18.73
CA PRO A 50 10.87 -1.76 17.76
C PRO A 50 10.34 -3.01 18.47
N LYS A 51 9.08 -3.38 18.20
CA LYS A 51 8.42 -4.56 18.80
C LYS A 51 8.54 -5.80 17.91
N GLY A 52 9.72 -6.00 17.32
CA GLY A 52 9.97 -7.09 16.38
C GLY A 52 9.59 -6.77 14.94
N THR A 53 9.47 -7.82 14.13
CA THR A 53 9.26 -7.72 12.68
C THR A 53 7.77 -7.59 12.33
N LYS A 54 7.45 -6.71 11.39
CA LYS A 54 6.15 -6.65 10.72
C LYS A 54 6.22 -7.33 9.36
N THR A 55 5.20 -8.10 9.02
CA THR A 55 5.10 -8.77 7.73
C THR A 55 4.05 -8.05 6.89
N LEU A 56 4.39 -7.73 5.64
CA LEU A 56 3.47 -7.24 4.63
C LEU A 56 3.26 -8.33 3.59
N GLU A 57 2.01 -8.78 3.47
CA GLU A 57 1.57 -9.67 2.41
C GLU A 57 0.87 -8.84 1.33
N LEU A 58 1.32 -9.00 0.10
CA LEU A 58 0.73 -8.39 -1.09
C LEU A 58 0.05 -9.50 -1.90
N ALA A 59 -1.23 -9.34 -2.20
CA ALA A 59 -1.97 -10.20 -3.12
C ALA A 59 -2.60 -9.36 -4.23
N VAL A 60 -2.07 -9.51 -5.45
CA VAL A 60 -2.57 -8.77 -6.62
C VAL A 60 -3.78 -9.51 -7.17
N LYS A 61 -4.99 -8.99 -6.94
CA LYS A 61 -6.24 -9.65 -7.37
C LYS A 61 -6.41 -9.64 -8.88
N GLY A 62 -6.09 -8.53 -9.52
CA GLY A 62 -6.33 -8.34 -10.95
C GLY A 62 -6.17 -6.91 -11.39
N LYS A 63 -6.59 -6.64 -12.64
CA LYS A 63 -6.67 -5.31 -13.23
C LYS A 63 -8.10 -4.79 -13.14
N GLU A 64 -8.25 -3.51 -12.86
CA GLU A 64 -9.52 -2.80 -12.94
C GLU A 64 -9.30 -1.39 -13.50
N THR A 65 -10.39 -0.72 -13.87
CA THR A 65 -10.34 0.68 -14.33
C THR A 65 -10.81 1.58 -13.20
N PHE A 66 -9.97 2.52 -12.79
CA PHE A 66 -10.32 3.53 -11.78
C PHE A 66 -10.43 4.91 -12.41
N SER A 67 -11.48 5.64 -12.05
CA SER A 67 -11.71 7.00 -12.56
C SER A 67 -11.30 8.02 -11.50
N LEU A 68 -10.55 9.02 -11.93
CA LEU A 68 -10.14 10.16 -11.11
C LEU A 68 -10.48 11.42 -11.90
N GLY A 69 -11.51 12.14 -11.44
CA GLY A 69 -12.19 13.17 -12.24
C GLY A 69 -12.67 12.60 -13.58
N GLY A 70 -12.31 13.26 -14.68
CA GLY A 70 -12.62 12.81 -16.04
C GLY A 70 -11.65 11.77 -16.63
N CYS A 71 -10.56 11.45 -15.93
CA CYS A 71 -9.52 10.54 -16.41
C CYS A 71 -9.77 9.10 -15.94
N LYS A 72 -9.45 8.12 -16.80
CA LYS A 72 -9.52 6.69 -16.49
C LYS A 72 -8.13 6.09 -16.49
N TYR A 73 -7.82 5.33 -15.44
CA TYR A 73 -6.52 4.71 -15.23
C TYR A 73 -6.69 3.20 -15.10
N ASN A 74 -5.74 2.45 -15.68
CA ASN A 74 -5.64 1.01 -15.46
C ASN A 74 -4.89 0.77 -14.16
N VAL A 75 -5.58 0.23 -13.16
CA VAL A 75 -4.99 -0.04 -11.85
C VAL A 75 -4.95 -1.54 -11.57
N LEU A 76 -3.99 -1.94 -10.74
CA LEU A 76 -3.95 -3.23 -10.09
C LEU A 76 -4.62 -3.13 -8.72
N ALA A 77 -5.60 -3.98 -8.45
CA ALA A 77 -6.17 -4.13 -7.12
C ALA A 77 -5.22 -5.00 -6.28
N VAL A 78 -4.46 -4.38 -5.38
CA VAL A 78 -3.44 -5.04 -4.55
C VAL A 78 -3.93 -5.08 -3.11
N LYS A 79 -4.30 -6.27 -2.62
CA LYS A 79 -4.63 -6.46 -1.20
C LYS A 79 -3.33 -6.45 -0.39
N GLU A 80 -3.23 -5.49 0.52
CA GLU A 80 -2.17 -5.39 1.52
C GLU A 80 -2.69 -5.93 2.84
N THR A 81 -1.93 -6.82 3.46
CA THR A 81 -2.24 -7.34 4.80
C THR A 81 -1.00 -7.18 5.66
N PHE A 82 -1.11 -6.36 6.70
CA PHE A 82 -0.04 -6.14 7.67
C PHE A 82 -0.24 -7.07 8.85
N LYS A 83 0.82 -7.79 9.23
CA LYS A 83 0.83 -8.70 10.38
C LYS A 83 1.96 -8.36 11.34
N ASN A 84 1.75 -8.61 12.62
CA ASN A 84 2.82 -8.54 13.62
C ASN A 84 3.67 -9.83 13.61
N GLN A 85 4.69 -9.88 14.47
CA GLN A 85 5.57 -11.04 14.59
C GLN A 85 4.83 -12.31 15.05
N ALA A 86 3.72 -12.18 15.80
CA ALA A 86 2.88 -13.31 16.20
C ALA A 86 1.96 -13.81 15.07
N GLY A 87 1.94 -13.14 13.92
CA GLY A 87 1.09 -13.47 12.78
C GLY A 87 -0.33 -12.89 12.86
N GLU A 88 -0.63 -12.09 13.88
CA GLU A 88 -1.91 -11.41 14.02
C GLU A 88 -2.02 -10.29 12.99
N THR A 89 -3.18 -10.20 12.33
CA THR A 89 -3.48 -9.12 11.38
C THR A 89 -3.64 -7.80 12.11
N LEU A 90 -2.77 -6.85 11.78
CA LEU A 90 -2.81 -5.48 12.28
C LEU A 90 -3.73 -4.60 11.43
N ASP A 91 -3.67 -4.77 10.11
CA ASP A 91 -4.45 -3.97 9.16
C ASP A 91 -4.62 -4.73 7.84
N THR A 92 -5.66 -4.41 7.08
CA THR A 92 -5.93 -4.98 5.76
C THR A 92 -6.73 -4.01 4.92
N PHE A 93 -6.24 -3.72 3.71
CA PHE A 93 -6.96 -2.92 2.71
C PHE A 93 -6.52 -3.31 1.30
N THR A 94 -7.27 -2.87 0.29
CA THR A 94 -6.90 -3.05 -1.12
C THR A 94 -6.46 -1.71 -1.69
N ALA A 95 -5.19 -1.59 -2.08
CA ALA A 95 -4.68 -0.43 -2.80
C ALA A 95 -4.99 -0.55 -4.30
N LEU A 96 -5.52 0.52 -4.89
CA LEU A 96 -5.73 0.65 -6.33
C LEU A 96 -4.49 1.28 -6.96
N TYR A 97 -3.55 0.44 -7.37
CA TYR A 97 -2.22 0.85 -7.80
C TYR A 97 -2.14 1.06 -9.32
N ALA A 98 -1.85 2.27 -9.77
CA ALA A 98 -1.61 2.61 -11.18
C ALA A 98 -0.12 2.39 -11.53
N PRO A 99 0.24 1.33 -12.26
CA PRO A 99 1.65 1.02 -12.53
C PRO A 99 2.32 2.01 -13.49
N ASP A 100 1.55 2.64 -14.37
CA ASP A 100 1.97 3.68 -15.31
C ASP A 100 2.36 4.98 -14.61
N LEU A 101 1.62 5.34 -13.56
CA LEU A 101 1.90 6.49 -12.71
C LEU A 101 2.91 6.18 -11.60
N GLY A 102 3.11 4.89 -11.29
CA GLY A 102 3.87 4.47 -10.12
C GLY A 102 3.26 4.98 -8.82
N ALA A 103 1.92 4.95 -8.70
CA ALA A 103 1.19 5.51 -7.56
C ALA A 103 -0.12 4.75 -7.25
N SER A 104 -0.45 4.61 -5.97
CA SER A 104 -1.79 4.21 -5.53
C SER A 104 -2.76 5.37 -5.65
N LEU A 105 -3.86 5.18 -6.37
CA LEU A 105 -4.89 6.21 -6.60
C LEU A 105 -6.02 6.19 -5.57
N ALA A 106 -6.25 5.04 -4.96
CA ALA A 106 -7.22 4.88 -3.88
C ALA A 106 -6.89 3.69 -2.99
N ARG A 107 -7.57 3.64 -1.85
CA ARG A 107 -7.63 2.49 -0.96
C ARG A 107 -9.09 2.09 -0.78
N ARG A 108 -9.35 0.79 -0.88
CA ARG A 108 -10.64 0.16 -0.60
C ARG A 108 -10.55 -0.59 0.71
N TYR A 109 -11.50 -0.33 1.60
CA TYR A 109 -11.61 -0.93 2.93
C TYR A 109 -12.84 -1.82 3.01
N ASP A 110 -12.81 -2.79 3.92
CA ASP A 110 -13.94 -3.69 4.21
C ASP A 110 -14.56 -4.36 2.97
N GLU A 111 -13.70 -4.65 1.99
CA GLU A 111 -14.11 -5.14 0.67
C GLU A 111 -14.88 -6.46 0.76
N GLY A 112 -16.03 -6.53 0.09
CA GLY A 112 -16.95 -7.67 0.13
C GLY A 112 -17.90 -7.69 1.32
N THR A 113 -17.96 -6.61 2.12
CA THR A 113 -18.92 -6.44 3.21
C THR A 113 -19.90 -5.30 2.94
N ASN A 114 -20.93 -5.18 3.77
CA ASN A 114 -21.89 -4.06 3.69
C ASN A 114 -21.29 -2.69 4.06
N SER A 115 -20.07 -2.67 4.62
CA SER A 115 -19.35 -1.46 5.01
C SER A 115 -18.23 -1.10 4.03
N GLU A 116 -18.19 -1.72 2.86
CA GLU A 116 -17.16 -1.44 1.85
C GLU A 116 -17.11 0.06 1.52
N SER A 117 -15.90 0.62 1.55
CA SER A 117 -15.67 2.02 1.22
C SER A 117 -14.40 2.20 0.38
N VAL A 118 -14.41 3.20 -0.49
CA VAL A 118 -13.26 3.57 -1.32
C VAL A 118 -12.87 5.00 -1.00
N VAL A 119 -11.64 5.19 -0.57
CA VAL A 119 -11.03 6.50 -0.31
C VAL A 119 -9.94 6.73 -1.34
N GLY A 120 -10.18 7.66 -2.27
CA GLY A 120 -9.28 7.94 -3.38
C GLY A 120 -8.90 9.41 -3.48
N TYR A 121 -7.88 9.69 -4.30
CA TYR A 121 -7.58 11.06 -4.70
C TYR A 121 -8.64 11.58 -5.66
N GLU A 122 -8.94 12.87 -5.56
CA GLU A 122 -9.93 13.52 -6.43
C GLU A 122 -9.30 14.06 -7.72
N THR A 123 -8.08 14.61 -7.63
CA THR A 123 -7.37 15.25 -8.74
C THR A 123 -5.87 14.96 -8.67
N ILE A 124 -5.23 14.83 -9.84
CA ILE A 124 -3.77 14.82 -9.98
C ILE A 124 -3.40 16.17 -10.56
N LYS A 125 -2.50 16.89 -9.88
CA LYS A 125 -2.02 18.20 -10.30
C LYS A 125 -0.52 18.16 -10.56
N PRO A 126 -0.01 18.90 -11.55
CA PRO A 126 1.43 19.07 -11.72
C PRO A 126 2.02 19.74 -10.48
N LEU A 127 3.29 19.44 -10.19
CA LEU A 127 4.04 20.23 -9.23
C LEU A 127 4.18 21.66 -9.77
N ALA A 128 3.92 22.65 -8.92
CA ALA A 128 4.25 24.02 -9.27
C ALA A 128 5.77 24.12 -9.45
N ASN A 129 6.21 24.55 -10.62
CA ASN A 129 7.62 24.88 -10.88
C ASN A 129 8.03 26.12 -10.08
#